data_AF-A0A7K6ZKX1-F1
#
_entry.id   AF-A0A7K6ZKX1-F1
#
_cell.length_a   1.000
_cell.length_b   1.000
_cell.length_c   1.000
_cell.angle_alpha   90.00
_cell.angle_beta   90.00
_cell.angle_gamma   90.00
#
_symmetry.space_group_name_H-M   'P 1'
#
loop_
_entity.id
_entity.type
_entity.pdbx_description
1 polymer ?
#
loop_
_entity_poly.entity_id
_entity_poly.type
_entity_poly.pdbx_seq_one_letter_code
_entity_poly.pdbx_strand_id
1 'polypeptide(L)'
;SLSLLDTNLPAEAETELRGFIAKRLTKGALFEGMGNVATVELSIPEYKVGCYYCLFRQENLLKMAALESDISAPEYVICFLGGSEKGLELYPYLEVGYLCGEGTDIKQKTLETYVNPYLRSWFEDSVCPIQRVVQLFQEKLAFLLHAALSYTPVEVKNSDERTEKDISRFLAAASLQGLVQEGTMTSLCIAMTEEQQKSVIIDCSGAQPQLHNAGSNRFCEDWMQAFINGAEGGNPFLFRQILENFKLKAIQDINNLKRFIRQAEMSHYALFKCYMFLKNCGSGDILLKIVKVEHAEMPEAKNVVAVLEEFMRE
;
A
#
# COMPACT_ATOMS: atom_id res chain seq x y z
N SER A 1 2.03 32.79 12.89
CA SER A 1 1.66 33.29 11.53
C SER A 1 2.21 32.29 10.52
N LEU A 2 1.57 32.13 9.36
CA LEU A 2 2.03 31.23 8.30
C LEU A 2 2.75 32.03 7.22
N SER A 3 3.97 31.65 6.88
CA SER A 3 4.71 32.14 5.71
C SER A 3 4.74 31.06 4.63
N LEU A 4 4.44 31.44 3.39
CA LEU A 4 4.50 30.53 2.25
C LEU A 4 5.97 30.26 1.89
N LEU A 5 6.30 28.98 1.70
CA LEU A 5 7.61 28.53 1.20
C LEU A 5 7.55 28.16 -0.28
N ASP A 6 6.57 27.35 -0.68
CA ASP A 6 6.34 26.98 -2.07
C ASP A 6 4.88 26.57 -2.31
N THR A 7 4.39 26.73 -3.54
CA THR A 7 3.05 26.32 -3.95
C THR A 7 2.96 26.12 -5.46
N ASN A 8 2.09 25.20 -5.88
CA ASN A 8 1.63 25.06 -7.25
C ASN A 8 0.24 25.71 -7.48
N LEU A 9 -0.33 26.37 -6.46
CA LEU A 9 -1.66 26.96 -6.53
C LEU A 9 -1.63 28.41 -7.05
N PRO A 10 -2.70 28.86 -7.73
CA PRO A 10 -2.93 30.28 -7.97
C PRO A 10 -2.96 31.07 -6.65
N ALA A 11 -2.55 32.34 -6.69
CA ALA A 11 -2.44 33.20 -5.51
C ALA A 11 -3.75 33.32 -4.70
N GLU A 12 -4.91 33.27 -5.37
CA GLU A 12 -6.24 33.33 -4.75
C GLU A 12 -6.52 32.07 -3.92
N ALA A 13 -6.41 30.89 -4.54
CA ALA A 13 -6.60 29.60 -3.87
C ALA A 13 -5.57 29.35 -2.76
N GLU A 14 -4.34 29.82 -2.95
CA GLU A 14 -3.29 29.74 -1.94
C GLU A 14 -3.66 30.54 -0.68
N THR A 15 -4.16 31.77 -0.86
CA THR A 15 -4.56 32.64 0.25
C THR A 15 -5.72 32.04 1.05
N GLU A 16 -6.67 31.42 0.36
CA GLU A 16 -7.80 30.70 0.96
C GLU A 16 -7.34 29.48 1.77
N LEU A 17 -6.46 28.66 1.19
CA LEU A 17 -5.88 27.50 1.87
C LEU A 17 -5.09 27.93 3.12
N ARG A 18 -4.28 28.99 3.02
CA ARG A 18 -3.55 29.54 4.17
C ARG A 18 -4.51 29.99 5.28
N GLY A 19 -5.62 30.63 4.92
CA GLY A 19 -6.67 31.01 5.86
C GLY A 19 -7.34 29.81 6.53
N PHE A 20 -7.60 28.74 5.76
CA PHE A 20 -8.15 27.49 6.27
C PHE A 20 -7.21 26.82 7.29
N ILE A 21 -5.92 26.68 6.95
CA ILE A 21 -4.91 26.07 7.83
C ILE A 21 -4.66 26.94 9.06
N ALA A 22 -4.61 28.27 8.92
CA ALA A 22 -4.46 29.17 10.07
C ALA A 22 -5.59 28.97 11.10
N LYS A 23 -6.84 28.83 10.65
CA LYS A 23 -7.98 28.54 11.54
C LYS A 23 -7.85 27.18 12.25
N ARG A 24 -7.27 26.17 11.58
CA ARG A 24 -7.03 24.83 12.17
C ARG A 24 -5.89 24.85 13.18
N LEU A 25 -4.82 25.59 12.90
CA LEU A 25 -3.71 25.84 13.83
C LEU A 25 -4.20 26.51 15.11
N THR A 26 -5.01 27.58 15.00
CA THR A 26 -5.52 28.29 16.19
C THR A 26 -6.42 27.40 17.06
N LYS A 27 -7.07 26.39 16.47
CA LYS A 27 -7.92 25.43 17.17
C LYS A 27 -7.16 24.24 17.77
N GLY A 28 -5.84 24.15 17.59
CA GLY A 28 -5.04 23.02 18.04
C GLY A 28 -5.35 21.70 17.32
N ALA A 29 -5.94 21.75 16.12
CA ALA A 29 -6.44 20.58 15.40
C ALA A 29 -5.39 19.92 14.47
N LEU A 30 -4.11 20.18 14.72
CA LEU A 30 -2.99 19.65 13.96
C LEU A 30 -2.17 18.75 14.88
N PHE A 31 -2.29 17.44 14.66
CA PHE A 31 -1.53 16.45 15.39
C PHE A 31 -0.20 16.20 14.67
N GLU A 32 0.88 16.10 15.45
CA GLU A 32 2.22 15.83 14.95
C GLU A 32 2.29 14.44 14.32
N GLY A 33 2.80 14.34 13.09
CA GLY A 33 2.99 13.07 12.39
C GLY A 33 1.73 12.36 11.89
N MET A 34 0.53 12.75 12.35
CA MET A 34 -0.75 12.26 11.81
C MET A 34 -1.35 13.32 10.88
N GLY A 35 -1.26 13.07 9.58
CA GLY A 35 -1.94 13.89 8.60
C GLY A 35 -3.45 13.80 8.72
N ASN A 36 -4.12 14.93 8.53
CA ASN A 36 -5.57 15.04 8.54
C ASN A 36 -6.06 15.35 7.14
N VAL A 37 -7.20 14.80 6.76
CA VAL A 37 -7.86 15.11 5.48
C VAL A 37 -9.12 15.92 5.77
N ALA A 38 -9.33 17.00 5.02
CA ALA A 38 -10.54 17.80 5.10
C ALA A 38 -10.88 18.43 3.74
N THR A 39 -12.17 18.54 3.46
CA THR A 39 -12.67 19.24 2.29
C THR A 39 -12.45 20.74 2.44
N VAL A 40 -11.87 21.34 1.42
CA VAL A 40 -11.66 22.77 1.30
C VAL A 40 -12.36 23.27 0.05
N GLU A 41 -13.10 24.36 0.20
CA GLU A 41 -13.68 25.09 -0.93
C GLU A 41 -12.66 26.15 -1.35
N LEU A 42 -12.04 25.92 -2.51
CA LEU A 42 -11.06 26.82 -3.10
C LEU A 42 -11.63 27.44 -4.38
N SER A 43 -11.21 28.65 -4.71
CA SER A 43 -11.51 29.36 -5.96
C SER A 43 -10.79 28.75 -7.18
N ILE A 44 -10.82 27.42 -7.32
CA ILE A 44 -10.27 26.66 -8.44
C ILE A 44 -11.44 26.19 -9.30
N PRO A 45 -11.38 26.26 -10.64
CA PRO A 45 -12.43 25.73 -11.48
C PRO A 45 -12.54 24.22 -11.27
N GLU A 46 -13.75 23.76 -10.97
CA GLU A 46 -14.16 22.36 -10.85
C GLU A 46 -13.85 21.67 -9.49
N TYR A 47 -14.90 21.66 -8.66
CA TYR A 47 -15.17 20.78 -7.51
C TYR A 47 -14.51 21.08 -6.16
N LYS A 48 -15.22 20.64 -5.10
CA LYS A 48 -14.73 20.58 -3.72
C LYS A 48 -13.45 19.75 -3.66
N VAL A 49 -12.40 20.31 -3.11
CA VAL A 49 -11.07 19.69 -3.10
C VAL A 49 -10.83 19.05 -1.74
N GLY A 50 -10.36 17.81 -1.71
CA GLY A 50 -9.83 17.22 -0.49
C GLY A 50 -8.45 17.80 -0.20
N CYS A 51 -8.19 18.20 1.03
CA CYS A 51 -6.88 18.67 1.48
C CYS A 51 -6.36 17.74 2.57
N TYR A 52 -5.30 17.00 2.27
CA TYR A 52 -4.45 16.41 3.28
C TYR A 52 -3.52 17.47 3.82
N TYR A 53 -3.38 17.57 5.14
CA TYR A 53 -2.44 18.48 5.77
C TYR A 53 -1.77 17.81 6.98
N CYS A 54 -0.47 18.03 7.15
CA CYS A 54 0.31 17.48 8.26
C CYS A 54 1.25 18.54 8.85
N LEU A 55 1.38 18.55 10.18
CA LEU A 55 2.37 19.36 10.89
C LEU A 55 3.66 18.54 11.01
N PHE A 56 4.74 19.12 10.50
CA PHE A 56 6.08 18.56 10.53
C PHE A 56 6.96 19.39 11.47
N ARG A 57 7.46 18.74 12.53
CA ARG A 57 8.46 19.30 13.46
C ARG A 57 9.80 18.63 13.24
N GLN A 58 10.86 19.43 13.24
CA GLN A 58 12.24 18.96 13.07
C GLN A 58 12.81 18.25 14.32
N GLU A 59 12.00 17.93 15.33
CA GLU A 59 12.48 17.47 16.64
C GLU A 59 12.91 16.00 16.72
N ASN A 60 12.66 15.17 15.70
CA ASN A 60 13.10 13.77 15.73
C ASN A 60 14.60 13.54 15.41
N LEU A 61 15.39 14.59 15.19
CA LEU A 61 16.85 14.50 14.96
C LEU A 61 17.69 14.64 16.23
N LEU A 62 17.15 15.14 17.34
CA LEU A 62 17.94 15.59 18.51
C LEU A 62 17.83 14.70 19.75
N LYS A 63 17.45 13.41 19.64
CA LYS A 63 17.43 12.51 20.82
C LYS A 63 18.81 11.99 21.25
N MET A 64 19.90 12.34 20.57
CA MET A 64 21.26 11.91 20.98
C MET A 64 22.27 13.04 21.25
N ALA A 65 21.90 14.32 21.15
CA ALA A 65 22.85 15.40 21.42
C ALA A 65 22.22 16.54 22.22
N ALA A 66 22.64 16.60 23.48
CA ALA A 66 22.70 17.78 24.32
C ALA A 66 21.38 18.40 24.83
N LEU A 67 21.18 18.17 26.14
CA LEU A 67 20.75 19.16 27.11
C LEU A 67 21.14 20.60 26.68
N GLU A 68 20.19 21.53 26.79
CA GLU A 68 20.35 22.99 26.66
C GLU A 68 20.40 23.60 25.24
N SER A 69 19.22 23.83 24.65
CA SER A 69 18.90 25.13 24.02
C SER A 69 17.39 25.26 23.74
N ASP A 70 16.75 26.23 24.39
CA ASP A 70 15.36 26.66 24.19
C ASP A 70 15.22 27.45 22.87
N ILE A 71 15.53 26.81 21.73
CA ILE A 71 15.29 27.36 20.40
C ILE A 71 14.15 26.54 19.81
N SER A 72 12.96 27.13 19.73
CA SER A 72 11.79 26.49 19.13
C SER A 72 12.15 26.00 17.73
N ALA A 73 12.11 24.68 17.51
CA ALA A 73 12.36 24.11 16.19
C ALA A 73 11.37 24.70 15.17
N PRO A 74 11.79 24.97 13.92
CA PRO A 74 10.88 25.46 12.90
C PRO A 74 9.79 24.42 12.61
N GLU A 75 8.53 24.86 12.66
CA GLU A 75 7.36 24.04 12.34
C GLU A 75 6.94 24.28 10.88
N TYR A 76 6.76 23.20 10.13
CA TYR A 76 6.33 23.24 8.73
C TYR A 76 4.95 22.59 8.59
N VAL A 77 4.10 23.14 7.72
CA VAL A 77 2.83 22.51 7.35
C VAL A 77 2.88 22.16 5.88
N ILE A 78 2.65 20.88 5.58
CA ILE A 78 2.62 20.36 4.21
C ILE A 78 1.17 20.05 3.87
N CYS A 79 0.72 20.53 2.71
CA CYS A 79 -0.64 20.32 2.22
C CYS A 79 -0.62 19.65 0.84
N PHE A 80 -1.40 18.59 0.67
CA PHE A 80 -1.67 17.96 -0.62
C PHE A 80 -3.14 18.11 -0.96
N LEU A 81 -3.42 18.51 -2.19
CA LEU A 81 -4.76 18.70 -2.69
C LEU A 81 -5.09 17.60 -3.70
N GLY A 82 -6.31 17.07 -3.63
CA GLY A 82 -6.80 16.03 -4.52
C GLY A 82 -8.30 16.19 -4.78
N GLY A 83 -8.79 15.61 -5.88
CA GLY A 83 -10.19 15.75 -6.29
C GLY A 83 -11.21 15.12 -5.34
N SER A 84 -10.78 14.33 -4.35
CA SER A 84 -11.64 13.85 -3.26
C SER A 84 -10.83 13.48 -2.02
N GLU A 85 -11.46 13.51 -0.84
CA GLU A 85 -10.85 13.09 0.43
C GLU A 85 -10.45 11.61 0.42
N LYS A 86 -11.30 10.75 -0.16
CA LYS A 86 -11.18 9.28 -0.11
C LYS A 86 -9.87 8.75 -0.70
N GLY A 87 -9.30 9.47 -1.67
CA GLY A 87 -8.02 9.11 -2.26
C GLY A 87 -6.83 9.48 -1.38
N LEU A 88 -6.91 10.65 -0.74
CA LEU A 88 -5.80 11.22 0.04
C LEU A 88 -5.59 10.48 1.36
N GLU A 89 -6.66 9.98 1.98
CA GLU A 89 -6.59 9.17 3.20
C GLU A 89 -5.81 7.86 3.02
N LEU A 90 -5.69 7.37 1.77
CA LEU A 90 -4.99 6.14 1.42
C LEU A 90 -3.49 6.34 1.15
N TYR A 91 -3.02 7.59 1.23
CA TYR A 91 -1.59 7.94 1.25
C TYR A 91 -1.17 8.53 2.60
N PRO A 92 -1.52 7.89 3.75
CA PRO A 92 -1.19 8.44 5.06
C PRO A 92 0.32 8.40 5.33
N TYR A 93 1.08 7.61 4.56
CA TYR A 93 2.53 7.54 4.58
C TYR A 93 3.13 8.44 3.53
N LEU A 94 3.05 9.74 3.78
CA LEU A 94 4.12 10.58 3.31
C LEU A 94 5.38 10.17 4.08
N GLU A 95 6.23 9.38 3.44
CA GLU A 95 7.66 9.21 3.76
C GLU A 95 8.43 10.55 3.80
N VAL A 96 7.75 11.69 3.85
CA VAL A 96 8.33 12.98 4.21
C VAL A 96 9.09 12.87 5.54
N GLY A 97 8.60 12.06 6.48
CA GLY A 97 9.33 11.75 7.72
C GLY A 97 10.65 10.99 7.48
N TYR A 98 10.72 10.13 6.46
CA TYR A 98 11.92 9.36 6.11
C TYR A 98 12.91 10.18 5.27
N LEU A 99 12.44 11.04 4.36
CA LEU A 99 13.29 11.91 3.55
C LEU A 99 14.03 12.98 4.36
N CYS A 100 13.51 13.36 5.53
CA CYS A 100 14.20 14.22 6.49
C CYS A 100 14.86 13.44 7.64
N GLY A 101 14.76 12.10 7.65
CA GLY A 101 15.22 11.21 8.71
C GLY A 101 16.69 10.77 8.60
N GLU A 102 17.34 10.98 7.46
CA GLU A 102 18.78 10.76 7.31
C GLU A 102 19.54 12.09 7.46
N GLY A 103 19.73 12.49 8.72
CA GLY A 103 20.94 13.18 9.19
C GLY A 103 21.34 14.51 8.54
N THR A 104 20.44 15.26 7.90
CA THR A 104 20.80 16.55 7.30
C THR A 104 20.11 17.72 8.00
N ASP A 105 20.91 18.59 8.60
CA ASP A 105 20.51 19.92 9.09
C ASP A 105 19.77 20.66 7.97
N ILE A 106 18.44 20.78 8.10
CA ILE A 106 17.61 21.50 7.15
C ILE A 106 17.82 22.99 7.37
N LYS A 107 18.85 23.54 6.72
CA LYS A 107 18.92 24.98 6.46
C LYS A 107 17.92 25.31 5.35
N GLN A 108 17.47 26.57 5.27
CA GLN A 108 16.52 27.06 4.26
C GLN A 108 16.90 26.70 2.80
N LYS A 109 18.20 26.53 2.52
CA LYS A 109 18.75 26.04 1.23
C LYS A 109 18.47 24.54 0.95
N THR A 110 18.32 23.73 1.98
CA THR A 110 18.08 22.27 1.89
C THR A 110 16.62 21.96 1.51
N LEU A 111 15.66 22.79 1.92
CA LEU A 111 14.24 22.67 1.57
C LEU A 111 14.02 22.81 0.05
N GLU A 112 14.65 23.81 -0.57
CA GLU A 112 14.63 23.99 -2.02
C GLU A 112 15.35 22.86 -2.77
N THR A 113 16.41 22.29 -2.17
CA THR A 113 17.26 21.31 -2.85
C THR A 113 16.70 19.88 -2.79
N TYR A 114 16.01 19.50 -1.72
CA TYR A 114 15.54 18.11 -1.51
C TYR A 114 14.03 17.99 -1.39
N VAL A 115 13.38 18.87 -0.63
CA VAL A 115 11.94 18.79 -0.37
C VAL A 115 11.14 19.24 -1.60
N ASN A 116 11.55 20.33 -2.24
CA ASN A 116 10.82 20.87 -3.40
C ASN A 116 10.80 19.89 -4.60
N PRO A 117 11.94 19.31 -5.04
CA PRO A 117 11.93 18.31 -6.10
C PRO A 117 11.08 17.09 -5.75
N TYR A 118 11.17 16.62 -4.50
CA TYR A 118 10.36 15.50 -4.01
C TYR A 118 8.86 15.80 -4.04
N LEU A 119 8.43 16.96 -3.52
CA LEU A 119 7.01 17.33 -3.53
C LEU A 119 6.47 17.48 -4.96
N ARG A 120 7.30 17.96 -5.89
CA ARG A 120 6.94 18.05 -7.31
C ARG A 120 6.79 16.69 -7.98
N SER A 121 7.63 15.72 -7.62
CA SER A 121 7.55 14.36 -8.19
C SER A 121 6.65 13.42 -7.38
N TRP A 122 6.19 13.81 -6.19
CA TRP A 122 5.42 12.96 -5.28
C TRP A 122 4.22 12.29 -5.94
N PHE A 123 3.43 13.04 -6.72
CA PHE A 123 2.28 12.46 -7.40
C PHE A 123 2.70 11.37 -8.40
N GLU A 124 3.72 11.66 -9.20
CA GLU A 124 4.29 10.73 -10.18
C GLU A 124 4.97 9.51 -9.55
N ASP A 125 5.59 9.68 -8.39
CA ASP A 125 6.38 8.66 -7.71
C ASP A 125 5.56 7.84 -6.72
N SER A 126 4.55 8.41 -6.06
CA SER A 126 3.80 7.72 -5.01
C SER A 126 2.42 7.27 -5.49
N VAL A 127 1.75 8.06 -6.33
CA VAL A 127 0.36 7.80 -6.74
C VAL A 127 0.29 7.08 -8.09
N CYS A 128 0.97 7.61 -9.10
CA CYS A 128 0.94 7.09 -10.46
C CYS A 128 1.53 5.68 -10.69
N PRO A 129 2.47 5.11 -9.88
CA PRO A 129 3.01 3.77 -10.14
C PRO A 129 1.96 2.69 -10.27
N ILE A 130 0.93 2.70 -9.40
CA ILE A 130 -0.15 1.71 -9.43
C ILE A 130 -0.89 1.77 -10.75
N GLN A 131 -1.25 2.99 -11.20
CA GLN A 131 -1.90 3.19 -12.49
C GLN A 131 -1.04 2.71 -13.65
N ARG A 132 0.26 3.05 -13.66
CA ARG A 132 1.18 2.64 -14.74
C ARG A 132 1.31 1.12 -14.82
N VAL A 133 1.38 0.43 -13.69
CA VAL A 133 1.41 -1.04 -13.64
C VAL A 133 0.09 -1.65 -14.12
N VAL A 134 -1.05 -1.12 -13.68
CA VAL A 134 -2.37 -1.58 -14.16
C VAL A 134 -2.48 -1.42 -15.67
N GLN A 135 -2.04 -0.29 -16.22
CA GLN A 135 -2.05 -0.02 -17.66
C GLN A 135 -1.07 -0.91 -18.45
N LEU A 136 0.07 -1.25 -17.85
CA LEU A 136 1.09 -2.10 -18.48
C LEU A 136 0.67 -3.57 -18.53
N PHE A 137 0.08 -4.08 -17.45
CA PHE A 137 -0.24 -5.50 -17.31
C PHE A 137 -1.66 -5.88 -17.78
N GLN A 138 -2.64 -4.99 -17.66
CA GLN A 138 -4.03 -5.23 -18.11
C GLN A 138 -4.57 -6.58 -17.59
N GLU A 139 -5.02 -7.48 -18.47
CA GLU A 139 -5.51 -8.82 -18.12
C GLU A 139 -4.46 -9.68 -17.38
N LYS A 140 -3.17 -9.41 -17.59
CA LYS A 140 -2.07 -10.09 -16.90
C LYS A 140 -1.85 -9.60 -15.47
N LEU A 141 -2.59 -8.59 -15.02
CA LEU A 141 -2.49 -8.07 -13.65
C LEU A 141 -2.84 -9.13 -12.60
N ALA A 142 -3.72 -10.09 -12.94
CA ALA A 142 -4.10 -11.17 -12.05
C ALA A 142 -2.90 -12.01 -11.57
N PHE A 143 -1.88 -12.18 -12.43
CA PHE A 143 -0.65 -12.88 -12.08
C PHE A 143 0.21 -12.10 -11.08
N LEU A 144 0.23 -10.77 -11.20
CA LEU A 144 0.99 -9.91 -10.30
C LEU A 144 0.32 -9.78 -8.93
N LEU A 145 -1.02 -9.72 -8.89
CA LEU A 145 -1.82 -9.80 -7.67
C LEU A 145 -1.62 -11.14 -6.95
N HIS A 146 -1.60 -12.24 -7.70
CA HIS A 146 -1.34 -13.58 -7.16
C HIS A 146 0.06 -13.62 -6.52
N ALA A 147 1.11 -13.23 -7.26
CA ALA A 147 2.47 -13.20 -6.76
C ALA A 147 2.65 -12.34 -5.50
N ALA A 148 1.97 -11.19 -5.42
CA ALA A 148 2.01 -10.32 -4.25
C ALA A 148 1.37 -10.96 -3.01
N LEU A 149 0.23 -11.65 -3.17
CA LEU A 149 -0.45 -12.34 -2.06
C LEU A 149 0.24 -13.64 -1.65
N SER A 150 0.82 -14.36 -2.59
CA SER A 150 1.55 -15.60 -2.34
C SER A 150 2.99 -15.36 -1.89
N TYR A 151 3.44 -14.11 -1.77
CA TYR A 151 4.83 -13.75 -1.47
C TYR A 151 5.85 -14.45 -2.40
N THR A 152 5.45 -14.70 -3.65
CA THR A 152 6.32 -15.35 -4.63
C THR A 152 7.35 -14.34 -5.14
N PRO A 153 8.65 -14.67 -5.16
CA PRO A 153 9.67 -13.74 -5.65
C PRO A 153 9.45 -13.44 -7.13
N VAL A 154 9.56 -12.17 -7.49
CA VAL A 154 9.39 -11.66 -8.85
C VAL A 154 10.73 -11.13 -9.36
N GLU A 155 11.17 -11.65 -10.49
CA GLU A 155 12.35 -11.17 -11.21
C GLU A 155 11.90 -10.41 -12.46
N VAL A 156 12.30 -9.13 -12.57
CA VAL A 156 12.02 -8.31 -13.75
C VAL A 156 13.24 -8.32 -14.67
N LYS A 157 13.03 -8.59 -15.96
CA LYS A 157 14.07 -8.64 -17.00
C LYS A 157 13.72 -7.68 -18.13
N ASN A 158 14.75 -7.10 -18.74
CA ASN A 158 14.64 -6.22 -19.91
C ASN A 158 13.70 -5.02 -19.70
N SER A 159 13.59 -4.49 -18.48
CA SER A 159 12.83 -3.28 -18.15
C SER A 159 13.72 -2.06 -17.98
N ASP A 160 13.16 -0.87 -18.14
CA ASP A 160 13.75 0.36 -17.64
C ASP A 160 13.62 0.46 -16.12
N GLU A 161 14.51 1.25 -15.51
CA GLU A 161 14.59 1.43 -14.05
C GLU A 161 13.26 1.92 -13.44
N ARG A 162 12.52 2.75 -14.19
CA ARG A 162 11.21 3.27 -13.75
C ARG A 162 10.18 2.15 -13.67
N THR A 163 10.05 1.33 -14.71
CA THR A 163 9.10 0.21 -14.72
C THR A 163 9.43 -0.81 -13.64
N GLU A 164 10.71 -1.12 -13.44
CA GLU A 164 11.15 -2.03 -12.37
C GLU A 164 10.74 -1.48 -10.99
N LYS A 165 10.97 -0.20 -10.74
CA LYS A 165 10.59 0.48 -9.50
C LYS A 165 9.08 0.51 -9.31
N ASP A 166 8.31 0.74 -10.37
CA ASP A 166 6.85 0.75 -10.33
C ASP A 166 6.27 -0.63 -10.00
N ILE A 167 6.82 -1.69 -10.61
CA ILE A 167 6.44 -3.08 -10.33
C ILE A 167 6.75 -3.43 -8.86
N SER A 168 7.95 -3.09 -8.39
CA SER A 168 8.35 -3.33 -6.99
C SER A 168 7.42 -2.61 -6.00
N ARG A 169 7.10 -1.34 -6.27
CA ARG A 169 6.16 -0.55 -5.45
C ARG A 169 4.75 -1.13 -5.48
N PHE A 170 4.28 -1.59 -6.63
CA PHE A 170 2.98 -2.24 -6.75
C PHE A 170 2.92 -3.53 -5.93
N LEU A 171 3.92 -4.39 -6.05
CA LEU A 171 4.03 -5.64 -5.29
C LEU A 171 4.04 -5.38 -3.78
N ALA A 172 4.82 -4.40 -3.33
CA ALA A 172 4.86 -4.00 -1.92
C ALA A 172 3.52 -3.43 -1.44
N ALA A 173 2.81 -2.68 -2.29
CA ALA A 173 1.50 -2.11 -1.95
C ALA A 173 0.36 -3.15 -1.94
N ALA A 174 0.48 -4.17 -2.78
CA ALA A 174 -0.49 -5.25 -2.97
C ALA A 174 -0.32 -6.40 -1.98
N SER A 175 0.89 -6.61 -1.47
CA SER A 175 1.18 -7.63 -0.47
C SER A 175 0.51 -7.31 0.87
N LEU A 176 0.40 -8.33 1.73
CA LEU A 176 -0.10 -8.15 3.10
C LEU A 176 1.04 -7.75 4.07
N GLN A 177 2.07 -7.08 3.54
CA GLN A 177 3.24 -6.68 4.31
C GLN A 177 2.88 -5.66 5.41
N GLY A 178 3.43 -5.85 6.62
CA GLY A 178 3.10 -5.07 7.83
C GLY A 178 1.94 -5.61 8.69
N LEU A 179 1.20 -6.64 8.23
CA LEU A 179 0.10 -7.27 8.98
C LEU A 179 0.42 -8.68 9.47
N VAL A 180 1.39 -9.34 8.84
CA VAL A 180 1.93 -10.65 9.23
C VAL A 180 3.23 -10.40 10.02
N GLN A 181 3.47 -11.14 11.11
CA GLN A 181 4.70 -10.98 11.91
C GLN A 181 5.93 -11.15 11.01
N GLU A 182 6.95 -10.30 11.13
CA GLU A 182 8.15 -10.29 10.26
C GLU A 182 8.82 -11.68 10.13
N GLY A 183 8.86 -12.48 11.21
CA GLY A 183 9.42 -13.83 11.18
C GLY A 183 8.61 -14.83 10.35
N THR A 184 7.30 -14.62 10.22
CA THR A 184 6.42 -15.45 9.40
C THR A 184 6.57 -15.13 7.92
N MET A 185 6.95 -13.90 7.54
CA MET A 185 7.18 -13.55 6.12
C MET A 185 8.37 -14.29 5.51
N THR A 186 9.51 -14.33 6.19
CA THR A 186 10.68 -15.08 5.71
C THR A 186 10.33 -16.56 5.55
N SER A 187 9.57 -17.10 6.50
CA SER A 187 9.08 -18.48 6.47
C SER A 187 8.08 -18.71 5.33
N LEU A 188 7.23 -17.73 5.02
CA LEU A 188 6.30 -17.77 3.88
C LEU A 188 7.07 -17.75 2.57
N CYS A 189 7.98 -16.81 2.37
CA CYS A 189 8.83 -16.75 1.16
C CYS A 189 9.59 -18.06 0.93
N ILE A 190 10.14 -18.67 2.00
CA ILE A 190 10.85 -19.95 1.94
C ILE A 190 9.88 -21.08 1.60
N ALA A 191 8.77 -21.23 2.32
CA ALA A 191 7.78 -22.28 2.06
C ALA A 191 7.20 -22.20 0.63
N MET A 192 7.02 -20.98 0.11
CA MET A 192 6.48 -20.73 -1.23
C MET A 192 7.50 -21.04 -2.33
N THR A 193 8.79 -20.87 -2.04
CA THR A 193 9.88 -21.24 -2.97
C THR A 193 10.27 -22.72 -2.90
N GLU A 194 10.01 -23.40 -1.77
CA GLU A 194 10.26 -24.84 -1.62
C GLU A 194 9.19 -25.71 -2.30
N GLU A 195 7.91 -25.31 -2.30
CA GLU A 195 6.83 -26.06 -2.96
C GLU A 195 6.67 -25.75 -4.47
N GLN A 196 7.08 -24.56 -4.93
CA GLN A 196 7.06 -24.17 -6.33
C GLN A 196 8.47 -23.73 -6.76
N GLN A 197 9.19 -24.64 -7.43
CA GLN A 197 10.40 -24.29 -8.16
C GLN A 197 10.07 -23.25 -9.24
N LYS A 198 10.30 -21.96 -8.93
CA LYS A 198 10.82 -20.87 -9.77
C LYS A 198 10.18 -19.53 -9.38
N SER A 199 11.01 -18.49 -9.34
CA SER A 199 10.57 -17.10 -9.34
C SER A 199 9.68 -16.81 -10.55
N VAL A 200 8.72 -15.90 -10.36
CA VAL A 200 7.93 -15.36 -11.47
C VAL A 200 8.85 -14.45 -12.25
N ILE A 201 9.04 -14.73 -13.53
CA ILE A 201 9.90 -13.92 -14.41
C ILE A 201 9.00 -13.03 -15.25
N ILE A 202 9.22 -11.72 -15.16
CA ILE A 202 8.55 -10.70 -15.97
C ILE A 202 9.54 -10.23 -17.02
N ASP A 203 9.31 -10.57 -18.28
CA ASP A 203 10.11 -10.08 -19.41
C ASP A 203 9.41 -8.90 -20.07
N CYS A 204 10.04 -7.72 -19.98
CA CYS A 204 9.55 -6.47 -20.55
C CYS A 204 10.13 -6.15 -21.95
N SER A 205 10.74 -7.12 -22.64
CA SER A 205 11.31 -6.93 -23.98
C SER A 205 10.31 -6.55 -25.08
N GLY A 206 9.01 -6.84 -24.87
CA GLY A 206 7.92 -6.53 -25.79
C GLY A 206 7.02 -5.37 -25.33
N ALA A 207 6.07 -4.97 -26.18
CA ALA A 207 5.09 -3.92 -25.86
C ALA A 207 4.17 -4.25 -24.67
N GLN A 208 4.03 -5.54 -24.34
CA GLN A 208 3.41 -6.01 -23.11
C GLN A 208 4.32 -7.00 -22.41
N PRO A 209 4.40 -6.99 -21.06
CA PRO A 209 5.23 -7.93 -20.33
C PRO A 209 4.79 -9.38 -20.56
N GLN A 210 5.76 -10.29 -20.70
CA GLN A 210 5.52 -11.72 -20.68
C GLN A 210 5.82 -12.26 -19.28
N LEU A 211 4.92 -13.07 -18.74
CA LEU A 211 5.11 -13.70 -17.44
C LEU A 211 5.39 -15.19 -17.61
N HIS A 212 6.45 -15.65 -16.95
CA HIS A 212 6.80 -17.07 -16.86
C HIS A 212 6.71 -17.53 -15.41
N ASN A 213 6.30 -18.80 -15.21
CA ASN A 213 6.09 -19.41 -13.88
C ASN A 213 5.05 -18.68 -13.02
N ALA A 214 4.14 -17.92 -13.63
CA ALA A 214 3.11 -17.19 -12.92
C ALA A 214 1.89 -18.07 -12.61
N GLY A 215 1.43 -18.02 -11.36
CA GLY A 215 0.14 -18.55 -10.93
C GLY A 215 -0.96 -17.50 -11.02
N SER A 216 -2.20 -17.95 -11.15
CA SER A 216 -3.38 -17.10 -10.96
C SER A 216 -4.49 -17.93 -10.32
N ASN A 217 -5.47 -17.23 -9.76
CA ASN A 217 -6.66 -17.83 -9.20
C ASN A 217 -7.86 -16.90 -9.43
N ARG A 218 -9.06 -17.46 -9.27
CA ARG A 218 -10.31 -16.74 -9.52
C ARG A 218 -10.42 -15.45 -8.71
N PHE A 219 -9.92 -15.44 -7.48
CA PHE A 219 -9.90 -14.23 -6.65
C PHE A 219 -9.11 -13.10 -7.32
N CYS A 220 -7.89 -13.38 -7.79
CA CYS A 220 -7.06 -12.39 -8.46
C CYS A 220 -7.64 -11.97 -9.82
N GLU A 221 -8.30 -12.88 -10.54
CA GLU A 221 -9.01 -12.58 -11.78
C GLU A 221 -10.19 -11.63 -11.56
N ASP A 222 -11.03 -11.89 -10.56
CA ASP A 222 -12.18 -11.05 -10.21
C ASP A 222 -11.73 -9.63 -9.83
N TRP A 223 -10.62 -9.49 -9.08
CA TRP A 223 -10.06 -8.19 -8.73
C TRP A 223 -9.37 -7.50 -9.90
N MET A 224 -8.70 -8.24 -10.79
CA MET A 224 -8.15 -7.70 -12.03
C MET A 224 -9.25 -7.06 -12.90
N GLN A 225 -10.44 -7.65 -12.97
CA GLN A 225 -11.59 -7.03 -13.63
C GLN A 225 -12.01 -5.71 -12.97
N ALA A 226 -11.97 -5.62 -11.63
CA ALA A 226 -12.24 -4.36 -10.93
C ALA A 226 -11.23 -3.25 -11.30
N PHE A 227 -9.95 -3.59 -11.46
CA PHE A 227 -8.92 -2.66 -11.95
C PHE A 227 -9.17 -2.21 -13.40
N ILE A 228 -9.50 -3.14 -14.30
CA ILE A 228 -9.78 -2.82 -15.71
C ILE A 228 -11.01 -1.89 -15.81
N ASN A 229 -12.10 -2.22 -15.11
CA ASN A 229 -13.31 -1.39 -15.08
C ASN A 229 -13.04 -0.01 -14.45
N GLY A 230 -12.18 0.04 -13.43
CA GLY A 230 -11.75 1.30 -12.82
C GLY A 230 -10.92 2.20 -13.74
N ALA A 231 -10.27 1.62 -14.76
CA ALA A 231 -9.42 2.37 -15.69
C ALA A 231 -10.20 3.30 -16.61
N GLU A 232 -11.50 3.05 -16.85
CA GLU A 232 -12.37 3.92 -17.65
C GLU A 232 -12.49 5.34 -17.07
N GLY A 233 -12.37 5.48 -15.74
CA GLY A 233 -12.44 6.76 -15.04
C GLY A 233 -11.10 7.51 -14.91
N GLY A 234 -9.98 6.88 -15.27
CA GLY A 234 -8.65 7.50 -15.31
C GLY A 234 -8.11 8.08 -14.00
N ASN A 235 -8.72 7.81 -12.84
CA ASN A 235 -8.33 8.38 -11.55
C ASN A 235 -7.30 7.49 -10.82
N PRO A 236 -6.04 7.92 -10.66
CA PRO A 236 -5.00 7.13 -10.00
C PRO A 236 -5.36 6.70 -8.56
N PHE A 237 -6.10 7.55 -7.83
CA PHE A 237 -6.51 7.28 -6.46
C PHE A 237 -7.51 6.13 -6.35
N LEU A 238 -8.31 5.90 -7.40
CA LEU A 238 -9.27 4.79 -7.43
C LEU A 238 -8.53 3.45 -7.44
N PHE A 239 -7.41 3.34 -8.16
CA PHE A 239 -6.63 2.10 -8.17
C PHE A 239 -6.05 1.78 -6.79
N ARG A 240 -5.62 2.79 -6.03
CA ARG A 240 -5.20 2.58 -4.64
C ARG A 240 -6.36 2.08 -3.79
N GLN A 241 -7.56 2.64 -3.94
CA GLN A 241 -8.74 2.17 -3.22
C GLN A 241 -9.12 0.73 -3.56
N ILE A 242 -9.09 0.35 -4.84
CA ILE A 242 -9.31 -1.03 -5.29
C ILE A 242 -8.27 -1.95 -4.65
N LEU A 243 -7.00 -1.54 -4.62
CA LEU A 243 -5.91 -2.32 -4.02
C LEU A 243 -6.08 -2.51 -2.51
N GLU A 244 -6.50 -1.48 -1.77
CA GLU A 244 -6.78 -1.59 -0.34
C GLU A 244 -7.99 -2.50 -0.07
N ASN A 245 -9.05 -2.42 -0.89
CA ASN A 245 -10.19 -3.32 -0.78
C ASN A 245 -9.80 -4.79 -1.08
N PHE A 246 -8.93 -5.01 -2.07
CA PHE A 246 -8.35 -6.31 -2.38
C PHE A 246 -7.63 -6.90 -1.16
N LYS A 247 -6.75 -6.12 -0.51
CA LYS A 247 -6.07 -6.55 0.72
C LYS A 247 -7.03 -6.83 1.86
N LEU A 248 -7.99 -5.92 2.10
CA LEU A 248 -9.00 -6.08 3.15
C LEU A 248 -9.78 -7.38 2.98
N LYS A 249 -10.16 -7.71 1.74
CA LYS A 249 -10.87 -8.95 1.46
C LYS A 249 -9.98 -10.18 1.69
N ALA A 250 -8.72 -10.16 1.26
CA ALA A 250 -7.78 -11.25 1.54
C ALA A 250 -7.58 -11.46 3.05
N ILE A 251 -7.42 -10.39 3.82
CA ILE A 251 -7.29 -10.44 5.30
C ILE A 251 -8.53 -11.03 5.96
N GLN A 252 -9.72 -10.61 5.51
CA GLN A 252 -10.99 -11.16 6.00
C GLN A 252 -11.06 -12.67 5.74
N ASP A 253 -10.65 -13.11 4.55
CA ASP A 253 -10.70 -14.53 4.19
C ASP A 253 -9.68 -15.36 4.97
N ILE A 254 -8.47 -14.85 5.22
CA ILE A 254 -7.48 -15.47 6.13
C ILE A 254 -8.06 -15.62 7.54
N ASN A 255 -8.66 -14.57 8.09
CA ASN A 255 -9.21 -14.59 9.45
C ASN A 255 -10.42 -15.54 9.58
N ASN A 256 -11.27 -15.58 8.55
CA ASN A 256 -12.37 -16.53 8.47
C ASN A 256 -11.85 -17.98 8.43
N LEU A 257 -10.82 -18.24 7.62
CA LEU A 257 -10.20 -19.56 7.53
C LEU A 257 -9.61 -20.00 8.87
N LYS A 258 -8.83 -19.14 9.54
CA LYS A 258 -8.30 -19.41 10.89
C LYS A 258 -9.40 -19.77 11.88
N ARG A 259 -10.53 -19.07 11.84
CA ARG A 259 -11.69 -19.37 12.69
C ARG A 259 -12.33 -20.71 12.34
N PHE A 260 -12.47 -21.04 11.06
CA PHE A 260 -13.04 -22.32 10.62
C PHE A 260 -12.15 -23.50 11.01
N ILE A 261 -10.83 -23.37 10.89
CA ILE A 261 -9.88 -24.43 11.27
C ILE A 261 -10.00 -24.77 12.75
N ARG A 262 -10.03 -23.76 13.64
CA ARG A 262 -10.26 -23.97 15.08
C ARG A 262 -11.59 -24.68 15.38
N GLN A 263 -12.62 -24.43 14.57
CA GLN A 263 -13.91 -25.12 14.74
C GLN A 263 -13.89 -26.54 14.18
N ALA A 264 -13.14 -26.77 13.10
CA ALA A 264 -13.01 -28.07 12.43
C ALA A 264 -12.31 -29.11 13.32
N GLU A 265 -11.44 -28.68 14.25
CA GLU A 265 -10.87 -29.56 15.28
C GLU A 265 -11.93 -30.27 16.12
N MET A 266 -13.09 -29.63 16.34
CA MET A 266 -14.14 -30.14 17.21
C MET A 266 -15.35 -30.69 16.43
N SER A 267 -15.39 -30.57 15.11
CA SER A 267 -16.57 -30.94 14.32
C SER A 267 -16.27 -31.22 12.84
N HIS A 268 -16.63 -32.42 12.37
CA HIS A 268 -16.59 -32.78 10.95
C HIS A 268 -17.49 -31.89 10.07
N TYR A 269 -18.58 -31.35 10.61
CA TYR A 269 -19.43 -30.39 9.89
C TYR A 269 -18.71 -29.05 9.69
N ALA A 270 -17.95 -28.59 10.68
CA ALA A 270 -17.12 -27.40 10.53
C ALA A 270 -15.95 -27.63 9.55
N LEU A 271 -15.38 -28.84 9.51
CA LEU A 271 -14.40 -29.24 8.50
C LEU A 271 -14.98 -29.15 7.07
N PHE A 272 -16.20 -29.67 6.86
CA PHE A 272 -16.88 -29.55 5.57
C PHE A 272 -17.16 -28.08 5.19
N LYS A 273 -17.58 -27.24 6.14
CA LYS A 273 -17.74 -25.80 5.91
C LYS A 273 -16.43 -25.12 5.53
N CYS A 274 -15.33 -25.51 6.16
CA CYS A 274 -13.99 -25.01 5.85
C CYS A 274 -13.60 -25.35 4.40
N TYR A 275 -13.78 -26.62 4.00
CA TYR A 275 -13.57 -27.06 2.62
C TYR A 275 -14.43 -26.28 1.62
N MET A 276 -15.74 -26.14 1.89
CA MET A 276 -16.64 -25.38 1.02
C MET A 276 -16.26 -23.91 0.92
N PHE A 277 -15.77 -23.30 2.01
CA PHE A 277 -15.26 -21.95 1.99
C PHE A 277 -14.03 -21.82 1.08
N LEU A 278 -13.02 -22.69 1.25
CA LEU A 278 -11.80 -22.69 0.44
C LEU A 278 -12.09 -22.88 -1.06
N LYS A 279 -13.06 -23.73 -1.40
CA LYS A 279 -13.48 -23.95 -2.79
C LYS A 279 -14.16 -22.73 -3.41
N ASN A 280 -14.88 -21.94 -2.59
CA ASN A 280 -15.72 -20.85 -3.08
C ASN A 280 -15.06 -19.47 -2.99
N CYS A 281 -14.06 -19.26 -2.14
CA CYS A 281 -13.42 -17.95 -1.97
C CYS A 281 -12.51 -17.56 -3.15
N GLY A 282 -12.13 -18.51 -4.00
CA GLY A 282 -11.33 -18.26 -5.20
C GLY A 282 -9.83 -18.07 -4.95
N SER A 283 -9.38 -18.02 -3.69
CA SER A 283 -7.98 -17.89 -3.26
C SER A 283 -7.53 -19.02 -2.32
N GLY A 284 -8.24 -20.15 -2.32
CA GLY A 284 -7.99 -21.27 -1.40
C GLY A 284 -6.55 -21.81 -1.46
N ASP A 285 -5.92 -21.76 -2.63
CA ASP A 285 -4.52 -22.14 -2.85
C ASP A 285 -3.55 -21.28 -2.01
N ILE A 286 -3.74 -19.96 -2.03
CA ILE A 286 -2.93 -19.01 -1.25
C ILE A 286 -3.29 -19.09 0.23
N LEU A 287 -4.58 -19.13 0.56
CA LEU A 287 -5.03 -19.09 1.95
C LEU A 287 -4.55 -20.29 2.76
N LEU A 288 -4.64 -21.51 2.21
CA LEU A 288 -4.13 -22.72 2.86
C LEU A 288 -2.63 -22.62 3.14
N LYS A 289 -1.88 -22.12 2.16
CA LYS A 289 -0.43 -21.92 2.26
C LYS A 289 -0.04 -20.90 3.33
N ILE A 290 -0.71 -19.74 3.36
CA ILE A 290 -0.49 -18.71 4.39
C ILE A 290 -0.70 -19.31 5.78
N VAL A 291 -1.84 -19.97 5.92
CA VAL A 291 -2.28 -20.55 7.18
C VAL A 291 -1.38 -21.70 7.62
N LYS A 292 -0.86 -22.53 6.71
CA LYS A 292 0.14 -23.58 6.99
C LYS A 292 1.42 -23.03 7.61
N VAL A 293 1.92 -21.91 7.10
CA VAL A 293 3.16 -21.29 7.61
C VAL A 293 2.90 -20.57 8.93
N GLU A 294 1.77 -19.89 9.09
CA GLU A 294 1.36 -19.29 10.36
C GLU A 294 1.09 -20.36 11.44
N HIS A 295 0.60 -21.55 11.07
CA HIS A 295 0.33 -22.65 12.00
C HIS A 295 1.58 -23.38 12.52
N ALA A 296 2.80 -22.92 12.22
CA ALA A 296 3.96 -23.26 13.03
C ALA A 296 3.73 -22.94 14.52
N GLU A 297 2.83 -22.00 14.84
CA GLU A 297 2.46 -21.58 16.20
C GLU A 297 1.28 -22.36 16.83
N MET A 298 0.56 -23.23 16.09
CA MET A 298 -0.56 -24.04 16.61
C MET A 298 -0.49 -25.50 16.12
N PRO A 299 0.13 -26.42 16.88
CA PRO A 299 0.32 -27.83 16.49
C PRO A 299 -0.97 -28.60 16.22
N GLU A 300 -2.07 -28.25 16.90
CA GLU A 300 -3.35 -28.97 16.85
C GLU A 300 -4.07 -28.79 15.50
N ALA A 301 -3.85 -27.65 14.84
CA ALA A 301 -4.45 -27.32 13.54
C ALA A 301 -3.82 -28.08 12.35
N LYS A 302 -2.65 -28.71 12.53
CA LYS A 302 -1.90 -29.37 11.46
C LYS A 302 -2.67 -30.50 10.78
N ASN A 303 -3.39 -31.31 11.56
CA ASN A 303 -4.16 -32.44 11.03
C ASN A 303 -5.34 -31.95 10.17
N VAL A 304 -6.01 -30.88 10.60
CA VAL A 304 -7.10 -30.26 9.83
C VAL A 304 -6.59 -29.72 8.51
N VAL A 305 -5.45 -29.02 8.52
CA VAL A 305 -4.83 -28.48 7.29
C VAL A 305 -4.44 -29.59 6.33
N ALA A 306 -3.81 -30.68 6.81
CA ALA A 306 -3.41 -31.82 5.98
C ALA A 306 -4.61 -32.49 5.28
N VAL A 307 -5.72 -32.66 6.02
CA VAL A 307 -6.96 -33.22 5.47
C VAL A 307 -7.59 -32.28 4.44
N LEU A 308 -7.56 -30.97 4.68
CA LEU A 308 -8.06 -29.98 3.71
C LEU A 308 -7.21 -29.96 2.42
N GLU A 309 -5.89 -30.12 2.52
CA GLU A 309 -4.99 -30.23 1.37
C GLU A 309 -5.25 -31.50 0.54
N GLU A 310 -5.63 -32.61 1.19
CA GLU A 310 -6.03 -33.83 0.49
C GLU A 310 -7.35 -33.62 -0.27
N PHE A 311 -8.38 -33.09 0.40
CA PHE A 311 -9.66 -32.79 -0.25
C PHE A 311 -9.59 -31.71 -1.34
N MET A 312 -8.59 -30.84 -1.29
CA MET A 312 -8.34 -29.83 -2.33
C MET A 312 -7.57 -30.38 -3.53
N ARG A 313 -6.91 -31.53 -3.39
CA ARG A 313 -6.20 -32.23 -4.48
C ARG A 313 -7.09 -33.22 -5.25
N GLU A 314 -8.15 -33.72 -4.61
CA GLU A 314 -9.21 -34.53 -5.23
C GLU A 314 -10.23 -33.67 -6.01
#